data_AF-A0A7S0VL87-F1
#
_entry.id   AF-A0A7S0VL87-F1
#
_cell.length_a   1.000
_cell.length_b   1.000
_cell.length_c   1.000
_cell.angle_alpha   90.00
_cell.angle_beta   90.00
_cell.angle_gamma   90.00
#
_symmetry.space_group_name_H-M   'P 1'
#
loop_
_entity.id
_entity.type
_entity.pdbx_description
1 polymer ?
#
loop_
_entity_poly.entity_id
_entity_poly.type
_entity_poly.pdbx_seq_one_letter_code
_entity_poly.pdbx_strand_id
1 'polypeptide(L)'
;MVAFLEKLADLMGGTTKNALPLRVAAEMAEVYGLFQSKNPEISVPFLKLAIAAGDLSAMPPTEALVRAQGRMKYIRPLYRAMFNQPSTKNDALRIFQEVRHTYHPIAEKMVAQDLGLN
;
A
#
# COMPACT_ATOMS: atom_id res chain seq x y z
N MET A 1 -15.98 7.43 6.00
CA MET A 1 -14.54 7.07 6.11
C MET A 1 -14.00 6.51 4.78
N VAL A 2 -14.55 5.42 4.25
CA VAL A 2 -14.09 4.82 2.96
C VAL A 2 -14.05 5.84 1.82
N ALA A 3 -15.18 6.48 1.50
CA ALA A 3 -15.25 7.46 0.42
C ALA A 3 -14.31 8.67 0.59
N PHE A 4 -14.03 9.07 1.83
CA PHE A 4 -13.08 10.15 2.12
C PHE A 4 -11.64 9.73 1.77
N LEU A 5 -11.20 8.57 2.27
CA LEU A 5 -9.85 8.06 2.02
C LEU A 5 -9.63 7.70 0.57
N GLU A 6 -10.62 7.11 -0.11
CA GLU A 6 -10.57 6.86 -1.54
C GLU A 6 -10.41 8.17 -2.32
N LYS A 7 -11.24 9.18 -2.04
CA LYS A 7 -11.16 10.47 -2.73
C LYS A 7 -9.83 11.17 -2.47
N LEU A 8 -9.34 11.15 -1.24
CA LEU A 8 -8.04 11.72 -0.88
C LEU A 8 -6.89 10.98 -1.59
N ALA A 9 -6.96 9.65 -1.62
CA ALA A 9 -5.99 8.79 -2.28
C ALA A 9 -5.98 8.94 -3.81
N ASP A 10 -7.10 9.33 -4.42
CA ASP A 10 -7.20 9.67 -5.84
C ASP A 10 -6.62 11.06 -6.13
N LEU A 11 -6.95 12.06 -5.30
CA LEU A 11 -6.42 13.42 -5.44
C LEU A 11 -4.89 13.48 -5.28
N MET A 12 -4.36 12.72 -4.33
CA MET A 12 -2.92 12.66 -4.03
C MET A 12 -2.17 11.66 -4.94
N GLY A 13 -2.89 10.91 -5.79
CA GLY A 13 -2.30 9.99 -6.77
C GLY A 13 -1.49 8.82 -6.21
N GLY A 14 -1.33 8.69 -4.89
CA GLY A 14 -0.51 7.64 -4.26
C GLY A 14 0.95 7.62 -4.74
N THR A 15 1.46 8.76 -5.20
CA THR A 15 2.84 8.91 -5.69
C THR A 15 3.60 9.91 -4.81
N THR A 16 4.91 9.76 -4.74
CA THR A 16 5.81 10.61 -3.94
C THR A 16 5.76 12.08 -4.33
N LYS A 17 5.35 12.41 -5.56
CA LYS A 17 5.27 13.80 -6.07
C LYS A 17 4.16 14.63 -5.42
N ASN A 18 3.02 14.00 -5.12
CA ASN A 18 1.87 14.64 -4.48
C ASN A 18 1.55 13.94 -3.15
N ALA A 19 2.58 13.59 -2.39
CA ALA A 19 2.38 12.93 -1.11
C ALA A 19 1.90 13.91 -0.03
N LEU A 20 1.10 13.41 0.91
CA LEU A 20 0.80 14.16 2.12
C LEU A 20 2.09 14.34 2.94
N PRO A 21 2.27 15.46 3.66
CA PRO A 21 3.34 15.56 4.63
C PRO A 21 3.23 14.43 5.66
N LEU A 22 4.35 13.80 6.01
CA LEU A 22 4.42 12.68 6.97
C LEU A 22 3.64 12.98 8.26
N ARG A 23 3.82 14.19 8.80
CA ARG A 23 3.11 14.66 10.00
C ARG A 23 1.59 14.57 9.85
N VAL A 24 1.04 15.01 8.72
CA VAL A 24 -0.42 15.00 8.46
C VAL A 24 -0.93 13.58 8.33
N ALA A 25 -0.20 12.71 7.64
CA ALA A 25 -0.55 11.29 7.52
C ALA A 25 -0.56 10.59 8.89
N ALA A 26 0.43 10.87 9.74
CA ALA A 26 0.55 10.31 11.08
C ALA A 26 -0.56 10.82 12.02
N GLU A 27 -0.80 12.13 12.07
CA GLU A 27 -1.89 12.73 12.88
C GLU A 27 -3.26 12.18 12.44
N MET A 28 -3.49 12.04 11.13
CA MET A 28 -4.72 11.45 10.59
C MET A 28 -4.88 9.99 11.02
N ALA A 29 -3.80 9.23 11.04
CA ALA A 29 -3.81 7.84 11.46
C ALA A 29 -4.20 7.69 12.93
N GLU A 30 -3.66 8.56 13.79
CA GLU A 30 -3.91 8.58 15.23
C GLU A 30 -5.35 8.99 15.54
N VAL A 31 -5.80 10.14 15.00
CA VAL A 31 -7.13 10.69 15.27
C VAL A 31 -8.25 9.75 14.83
N TYR A 32 -8.06 9.03 13.72
CA TYR A 32 -9.08 8.14 13.16
C TYR A 32 -8.82 6.63 13.40
N GLY A 33 -7.76 6.26 14.12
CA GLY A 33 -7.43 4.86 14.41
C GLY A 33 -7.21 4.00 13.16
N LEU A 34 -6.59 4.56 12.12
CA LEU A 34 -6.56 3.93 10.79
C LEU A 34 -5.65 2.70 10.71
N PHE A 35 -4.56 2.67 11.48
CA PHE A 35 -3.68 1.50 11.54
C PHE A 35 -4.35 0.27 12.16
N GLN A 36 -5.34 0.47 13.03
CA GLN A 36 -6.07 -0.61 13.70
C GLN A 36 -7.28 -1.10 12.89
N SER A 37 -7.60 -0.46 11.76
CA SER A 37 -8.73 -0.85 10.94
C SER A 37 -8.54 -2.25 10.34
N LYS A 38 -9.47 -3.16 10.66
CA LYS A 38 -9.54 -4.50 10.06
C LYS A 38 -10.23 -4.52 8.70
N ASN A 39 -10.84 -3.41 8.29
CA ASN A 39 -11.55 -3.32 7.02
C ASN A 39 -10.58 -2.94 5.89
N PRO A 40 -10.31 -3.83 4.90
CA PRO A 40 -9.41 -3.56 3.79
C PRO A 40 -9.84 -2.37 2.93
N GLU A 41 -11.14 -2.06 2.86
CA GLU A 41 -11.66 -0.89 2.14
C GLU A 41 -11.30 0.44 2.81
N ILE A 42 -10.85 0.39 4.07
CA ILE A 42 -10.36 1.55 4.82
C ILE A 42 -8.82 1.51 4.90
N SER A 43 -8.26 0.35 5.27
CA SER A 43 -6.83 0.23 5.51
C SER A 43 -6.02 0.34 4.21
N VAL A 44 -6.47 -0.23 3.09
CA VAL A 44 -5.70 -0.16 1.83
C VAL A 44 -5.53 1.28 1.33
N PRO A 45 -6.59 2.10 1.19
CA PRO A 45 -6.41 3.50 0.78
C PRO A 45 -5.50 4.30 1.72
N PHE A 46 -5.62 4.07 3.04
CA PHE A 46 -4.78 4.74 4.03
C PHE A 46 -3.32 4.30 3.97
N LEU A 47 -3.03 2.99 3.92
CA LEU A 47 -1.67 2.46 3.81
C LEU A 47 -0.99 2.97 2.53
N LYS A 48 -1.74 3.05 1.41
CA LYS A 48 -1.25 3.67 0.16
C LYS A 48 -0.78 5.12 0.39
N LEU A 49 -1.57 5.91 1.11
CA LEU A 49 -1.26 7.31 1.44
C LEU A 49 -0.05 7.42 2.39
N ALA A 50 -0.01 6.59 3.43
CA ALA A 50 1.05 6.58 4.43
C ALA A 50 2.41 6.20 3.83
N ILE A 51 2.46 5.15 3.00
CA ILE A 51 3.68 4.74 2.29
C ILE A 51 4.16 5.87 1.36
N ALA A 52 3.25 6.48 0.59
CA ALA A 52 3.58 7.59 -0.30
C ALA A 52 4.14 8.80 0.49
N ALA A 53 3.65 9.04 1.70
CA ALA A 53 4.15 10.06 2.63
C ALA A 53 5.50 9.71 3.29
N GLY A 54 5.99 8.47 3.12
CA GLY A 54 7.25 7.99 3.70
C GLY A 54 7.11 7.45 5.11
N ASP A 55 5.89 7.15 5.55
CA ASP A 55 5.64 6.56 6.86
C ASP A 55 5.97 5.06 6.87
N LEU A 56 7.13 4.71 7.44
CA LEU A 56 7.56 3.31 7.56
C LEU A 56 6.71 2.50 8.54
N SER A 57 5.93 3.15 9.42
CA SER A 57 4.99 2.47 10.32
C SER A 57 3.89 1.73 9.55
N ALA A 58 3.66 2.11 8.29
CA ALA A 58 2.72 1.43 7.38
C ALA A 58 3.27 0.11 6.81
N MET A 59 4.56 -0.17 6.93
CA MET A 59 5.16 -1.38 6.34
C MET A 59 4.67 -2.69 7.00
N PRO A 60 4.72 -2.86 8.33
CA PRO A 60 4.22 -4.09 8.97
C PRO A 60 2.75 -4.44 8.64
N PRO A 61 1.77 -3.51 8.72
CA PRO A 61 0.39 -3.83 8.35
C PRO A 61 0.22 -4.05 6.84
N THR A 62 1.00 -3.38 5.99
CA THR A 62 1.00 -3.61 4.54
C THR A 62 1.50 -5.00 4.20
N GLU A 63 2.61 -5.42 4.80
CA GLU A 63 3.17 -6.75 4.60
C GLU A 63 2.19 -7.84 5.07
N ALA A 64 1.63 -7.68 6.27
CA ALA A 64 0.60 -8.61 6.78
C ALA A 64 -0.61 -8.70 5.84
N LEU A 65 -1.03 -7.57 5.26
CA LEU A 65 -2.11 -7.52 4.29
C LEU A 65 -1.71 -8.30 3.02
N VAL A 66 -0.65 -7.91 2.31
CA VAL A 66 -0.30 -8.58 1.04
C VAL A 66 0.00 -10.08 1.20
N ARG A 67 0.44 -10.54 2.38
CA ARG A 67 0.64 -11.98 2.65
C ARG A 67 -0.67 -12.75 2.85
N ALA A 68 -1.68 -12.14 3.47
CA ALA A 68 -2.90 -12.86 3.84
C ALA A 68 -4.02 -12.78 2.78
N GLN A 69 -3.93 -11.94 1.75
CA GLN A 69 -4.94 -11.87 0.68
C GLN A 69 -4.31 -11.69 -0.69
N GLY A 70 -4.95 -12.25 -1.72
CA GLY A 70 -4.54 -12.11 -3.12
C GLY A 70 -5.44 -11.18 -3.96
N ARG A 71 -6.36 -10.44 -3.35
CA ARG A 71 -7.34 -9.63 -4.10
C ARG A 71 -6.64 -8.46 -4.76
N MET A 72 -6.66 -8.42 -6.10
CA MET A 72 -6.00 -7.38 -6.91
C MET A 72 -6.38 -5.95 -6.54
N LYS A 73 -7.61 -5.73 -6.07
CA LYS A 73 -8.06 -4.43 -5.54
C LYS A 73 -7.19 -3.93 -4.36
N TYR A 74 -6.59 -4.84 -3.60
CA TYR A 74 -5.83 -4.54 -2.40
C TYR A 74 -4.33 -4.63 -2.63
N ILE A 75 -3.85 -5.76 -3.18
CA ILE A 75 -2.42 -6.01 -3.30
C ILE A 75 -1.76 -5.10 -4.34
N ARG A 76 -2.41 -4.87 -5.48
CA ARG A 76 -1.80 -4.14 -6.60
C ARG A 76 -1.51 -2.67 -6.24
N PRO A 77 -2.45 -1.91 -5.62
CA PRO A 77 -2.15 -0.55 -5.16
C PRO A 77 -1.02 -0.48 -4.12
N LEU A 78 -0.94 -1.46 -3.21
CA LEU A 78 0.07 -1.47 -2.16
C LEU A 78 1.46 -1.76 -2.70
N TYR A 79 1.61 -2.76 -3.59
CA TYR A 79 2.90 -3.01 -4.25
C TYR A 79 3.38 -1.80 -5.04
N ARG A 80 2.48 -1.13 -5.77
CA ARG A 80 2.80 0.11 -6.49
C ARG A 80 3.25 1.23 -5.55
N ALA A 81 2.56 1.42 -4.43
CA ALA A 81 2.93 2.43 -3.44
C ALA A 81 4.33 2.15 -2.86
N MET A 82 4.58 0.90 -2.44
CA MET A 82 5.89 0.50 -1.90
C MET A 82 7.01 0.65 -2.94
N PHE A 83 6.75 0.27 -4.19
CA PHE A 83 7.74 0.32 -5.27
C PHE A 83 8.09 1.76 -5.71
N ASN A 84 7.11 2.66 -5.67
CA ASN A 84 7.29 4.06 -6.05
C ASN A 84 7.97 4.90 -4.96
N GLN A 85 8.00 4.41 -3.72
CA GLN A 85 8.67 5.08 -2.60
C GLN A 85 10.08 4.53 -2.42
N PRO A 86 11.16 5.35 -2.57
CA PRO A 86 12.53 4.85 -2.55
C PRO A 86 12.92 4.06 -1.30
N SER A 87 12.41 4.45 -0.12
CA SER A 87 12.72 3.77 1.15
C SER A 87 12.14 2.35 1.25
N THR A 88 11.05 2.06 0.54
CA THR A 88 10.31 0.78 0.64
C THR A 88 10.39 -0.07 -0.63
N LYS A 89 11.07 0.42 -1.67
CA LYS A 89 11.15 -0.24 -2.97
C LYS A 89 11.74 -1.65 -2.88
N ASN A 90 12.83 -1.81 -2.13
CA ASN A 90 13.49 -3.11 -1.96
C ASN A 90 12.62 -4.08 -1.16
N ASP A 91 11.87 -3.60 -0.16
CA ASP A 91 10.90 -4.42 0.56
C ASP A 91 9.77 -4.90 -0.34
N ALA A 92 9.26 -4.06 -1.24
CA ALA A 92 8.23 -4.48 -2.21
C ALA A 92 8.69 -5.70 -3.02
N LEU A 93 9.92 -5.66 -3.52
CA LEU A 93 10.52 -6.73 -4.32
C LEU A 93 10.75 -7.99 -3.49
N ARG A 94 11.34 -7.84 -2.30
CA ARG A 94 11.60 -8.94 -1.37
C ARG A 94 10.30 -9.64 -0.96
N ILE A 95 9.32 -8.89 -0.47
CA ILE A 95 8.02 -9.43 -0.04
C ILE A 95 7.33 -10.14 -1.21
N PHE A 96 7.29 -9.54 -2.40
CA PHE A 96 6.69 -10.16 -3.56
C PHE A 96 7.35 -11.50 -3.91
N GLN A 97 8.69 -11.56 -3.91
CA GLN A 97 9.40 -12.83 -4.18
C GLN A 97 9.05 -13.92 -3.17
N GLU A 98 8.88 -13.57 -1.90
CA GLU A 98 8.54 -14.53 -0.85
C GLU A 98 7.11 -15.07 -0.98
N VAL A 99 6.15 -14.28 -1.47
CA VAL A 99 4.73 -14.67 -1.52
C VAL A 99 4.12 -14.86 -2.91
N ARG A 100 4.84 -14.57 -3.98
CA ARG A 100 4.30 -14.60 -5.36
C ARG A 100 3.57 -15.91 -5.71
N HIS A 101 4.06 -17.04 -5.22
CA HIS A 101 3.50 -18.37 -5.51
C HIS A 101 2.19 -18.67 -4.75
N THR A 102 1.82 -17.85 -3.76
CA THR A 102 0.53 -17.99 -3.07
C THR A 102 -0.60 -17.24 -3.79
N TYR A 103 -0.27 -16.34 -4.71
CA TYR A 103 -1.24 -15.61 -5.49
C TYR A 103 -1.78 -16.44 -6.65
N HIS A 104 -2.99 -16.07 -7.11
CA HIS A 104 -3.50 -16.58 -8.38
C HIS A 104 -2.52 -16.19 -9.52
N PRO A 105 -2.25 -17.04 -10.52
CA PRO A 105 -1.26 -16.77 -11.57
C PRO A 105 -1.45 -15.44 -12.30
N ILE A 106 -2.71 -15.02 -12.50
CA ILE A 106 -3.03 -13.71 -13.09
C ILE A 106 -2.59 -12.58 -12.15
N ALA A 107 -2.84 -12.70 -10.85
CA ALA A 107 -2.45 -11.68 -9.89
C ALA A 107 -0.93 -11.59 -9.76
N GLU A 108 -0.24 -12.73 -9.70
CA GLU A 108 1.22 -12.80 -9.74
C GLU A 108 1.78 -12.07 -10.96
N LYS A 109 1.32 -12.42 -12.17
CA LYS A 109 1.80 -11.80 -13.42
C LYS A 109 1.61 -10.29 -13.43
N MET A 110 0.44 -9.83 -13.00
CA MET A 110 0.10 -8.40 -12.99
C MET A 110 0.94 -7.60 -11.99
N VAL A 111 1.21 -8.16 -10.81
CA VAL A 111 2.07 -7.52 -9.81
C VAL A 111 3.53 -7.56 -10.26
N ALA A 112 4.00 -8.68 -10.82
CA ALA A 112 5.36 -8.80 -11.35
C ALA A 112 5.62 -7.73 -12.42
N GLN A 113 4.69 -7.55 -13.37
CA GLN A 113 4.76 -6.48 -14.37
C GLN A 113 4.84 -5.09 -13.73
N ASP A 114 4.02 -4.80 -12.73
CA ASP A 114 4.04 -3.50 -12.03
C ASP A 114 5.37 -3.25 -11.28
N LEU A 115 6.06 -4.31 -10.85
CA LEU A 115 7.36 -4.27 -10.18
C LEU A 115 8.56 -4.31 -11.16
N GLY A 116 8.31 -4.38 -12.47
CA GLY A 116 9.37 -4.51 -13.48
C GLY A 116 10.04 -5.89 -13.52
N LEU A 117 9.37 -6.91 -12.99
CA LEU A 117 9.78 -8.31 -13.01
C LEU A 117 8.95 -8.99 -14.12
N ASN A 118 9.45 -9.06 -15.35
CA ASN A 118 8.71 -9.69 -16.46
C ASN A 118 8.66 -11.21 -16.34
#